data_AF-A0A1B9JIA4-F1
#
_entry.id   AF-A0A1B9JIA4-F1
#
_cell.length_a   1.000
_cell.length_b   1.000
_cell.length_c   1.000
_cell.angle_alpha   90.00
_cell.angle_beta   90.00
_cell.angle_gamma   90.00
#
_symmetry.space_group_name_H-M   'P 1'
#
loop_
_entity.id
_entity.type
_entity.pdbx_description
1 polymer ?
#
loop_
_entity_poly.entity_id
_entity_poly.type
_entity_poly.pdbx_seq_one_letter_code
_entity_poly.pdbx_strand_id
1 'polypeptide(L)'
;MKLSNQTLSQLPEAVVVPNYDRNQLKTKIVHLGFGAFHRAHQAVFADILAAEHGSDWGYCEVNLIGGEKQIADLKEQNYLFSVCEMSYDNWSTRVVGVAKEALHADIDGIAKILEVMTRQEIAIISITVTEKGYCYLPATASIDINNVLIQHDIDNPTNPKSVPGVIVEALRIRKEKGLKPFSVMSCDNMPENGHVTRNVVLALAKIRDANLSQWIEKNVSFPSTMVDRIVPAVTPDTIAKIQKQLGGIDDPAGVAGEPFKQWVIEDNFVAGRPEWQKSGAELVNDVLPYEEMKLRMLNGSHSFFAYLGYLAGYLHIDECMQDPYYVKAARHLMLQEQATTLRVKGVDLSAYADSLLDRYRNTGLKHRTWQIAMDGTLKLPQRMLDSVRYHLVNNTPFDCLALGVAAWMRYVSGIDDNGKDIEVSDPAAEQLKELVSNSPDNEERVKALLSLTHVFGNDLSNNQYFIIQVTNAYLSLRDKGAKQTVQQLAQSF
;
A
#
# COMPACT_ATOMS: atom_id res chain seq x y z
N MET A 1 5.05 15.10 28.53
CA MET A 1 6.23 15.73 27.90
C MET A 1 6.36 15.13 26.53
N LYS A 2 6.63 15.91 25.47
CA LYS A 2 6.72 15.37 24.11
C LYS A 2 8.07 14.68 23.87
N LEU A 3 8.06 13.65 23.03
CA LEU A 3 9.27 13.06 22.47
C LEU A 3 10.07 14.15 21.74
N SER A 4 11.34 14.30 22.07
CA SER A 4 12.25 15.30 21.50
C SER A 4 13.69 14.90 21.85
N ASN A 5 14.68 15.62 21.32
CA ASN A 5 16.08 15.38 21.69
C ASN A 5 16.33 15.51 23.21
N GLN A 6 15.53 16.33 23.90
CA GLN A 6 15.68 16.57 25.35
C GLN A 6 15.10 15.44 26.22
N THR A 7 14.20 14.63 25.66
CA THR A 7 13.51 13.55 26.39
C THR A 7 14.01 12.16 26.04
N LEU A 8 14.92 12.01 25.06
CA LEU A 8 15.50 10.72 24.66
C LEU A 8 16.15 9.96 25.83
N SER A 9 16.90 10.65 26.69
CA SER A 9 17.59 10.03 27.85
C SER A 9 16.64 9.62 28.98
N GLN A 10 15.35 9.98 28.88
CA GLN A 10 14.32 9.67 29.87
C GLN A 10 13.44 8.49 29.45
N LEU A 11 13.65 7.97 28.22
CA LEU A 11 12.92 6.81 27.72
C LEU A 11 13.32 5.54 28.48
N PRO A 12 12.42 4.55 28.61
CA PRO A 12 12.77 3.25 29.17
C PRO A 12 13.94 2.59 28.43
N GLU A 13 14.80 1.87 29.16
CA GLU A 13 16.02 1.23 28.60
C GLU A 13 15.74 0.27 27.44
N ALA A 14 14.55 -0.35 27.41
CA ALA A 14 14.13 -1.25 26.34
C ALA A 14 13.79 -0.52 25.02
N VAL A 15 13.63 0.81 25.02
CA VAL A 15 13.37 1.60 23.81
C VAL A 15 14.67 1.80 23.05
N VAL A 16 14.70 1.34 21.79
CA VAL A 16 15.83 1.61 20.90
C VAL A 16 15.80 3.08 20.49
N VAL A 17 16.87 3.82 20.77
CA VAL A 17 17.01 5.23 20.42
C VAL A 17 18.13 5.43 19.38
N PRO A 18 18.10 6.52 18.58
CA PRO A 18 19.19 6.81 17.66
C PRO A 18 20.54 6.92 18.40
N ASN A 19 21.46 6.02 18.09
CA ASN A 19 22.82 5.97 18.67
C ASN A 19 23.87 6.66 17.76
N TYR A 20 23.43 7.31 16.70
CA TYR A 20 24.25 8.03 15.72
C TYR A 20 24.04 9.54 15.83
N ASP A 21 25.05 10.33 15.41
CA ASP A 21 24.93 11.79 15.39
C ASP A 21 24.00 12.25 14.26
N ARG A 22 22.76 12.59 14.63
CA ARG A 22 21.74 13.09 13.69
C ARG A 22 22.19 14.35 12.94
N ASN A 23 23.20 15.10 13.41
CA ASN A 23 23.72 16.26 12.69
C ASN A 23 24.60 15.88 11.50
N GLN A 24 25.13 14.66 11.44
CA GLN A 24 25.91 14.17 10.29
C GLN A 24 25.03 13.73 9.11
N LEU A 25 23.74 13.48 9.35
CA LEU A 25 22.79 13.16 8.29
C LEU A 25 22.60 14.35 7.35
N LYS A 26 22.62 14.06 6.04
CA LYS A 26 22.35 15.02 4.96
C LYS A 26 21.00 14.69 4.35
N THR A 27 20.17 15.71 4.11
CA THR A 27 18.92 15.57 3.36
C THR A 27 19.23 15.15 1.92
N LYS A 28 19.12 13.85 1.62
CA LYS A 28 19.39 13.26 0.28
C LYS A 28 18.13 12.66 -0.35
N ILE A 29 17.11 12.41 0.48
CA ILE A 29 15.82 11.89 0.05
C ILE A 29 14.73 12.88 0.43
N VAL A 30 13.84 13.18 -0.51
CA VAL A 30 12.56 13.81 -0.19
C VAL A 30 11.49 12.72 -0.26
N HIS A 31 10.67 12.59 0.77
CA HIS A 31 9.55 11.66 0.78
C HIS A 31 8.23 12.43 0.63
N LEU A 32 7.44 12.07 -0.39
CA LEU A 32 6.11 12.61 -0.62
C LEU A 32 5.08 11.66 0.00
N GLY A 33 4.33 12.15 0.99
CA GLY A 33 3.36 11.36 1.76
C GLY A 33 3.96 10.83 3.06
N PHE A 34 4.04 11.66 4.08
CA PHE A 34 4.48 11.29 5.43
C PHE A 34 3.39 10.50 6.19
N GLY A 35 3.02 9.35 5.63
CA GLY A 35 2.00 8.44 6.16
C GLY A 35 2.49 7.57 7.32
N ALA A 36 1.59 6.73 7.84
CA ALA A 36 1.95 5.75 8.86
C ALA A 36 2.88 4.66 8.30
N PHE A 37 2.64 4.23 7.06
CA PHE A 37 3.42 3.20 6.39
C PHE A 37 4.88 3.63 6.19
N HIS A 38 5.13 4.84 5.66
CA HIS A 38 6.48 5.36 5.48
C HIS A 38 7.30 5.34 6.77
N ARG A 39 6.73 5.92 7.83
CA ARG A 39 7.33 5.95 9.18
C ARG A 39 7.68 4.55 9.67
N ALA A 40 6.78 3.59 9.49
CA ALA A 40 6.98 2.21 9.92
C ALA A 40 7.81 1.36 8.93
N HIS A 41 8.16 1.85 7.73
CA HIS A 41 8.82 1.02 6.72
C HIS A 41 10.11 1.66 6.23
N GLN A 42 10.08 2.53 5.21
CA GLN A 42 11.31 3.05 4.61
C GLN A 42 12.18 3.81 5.62
N ALA A 43 11.56 4.59 6.51
CA ALA A 43 12.29 5.32 7.54
C ALA A 43 12.99 4.38 8.54
N VAL A 44 12.39 3.22 8.86
CA VAL A 44 13.03 2.19 9.72
C VAL A 44 14.25 1.58 9.02
N PHE A 45 14.16 1.25 7.73
CA PHE A 45 15.32 0.75 6.98
C PHE A 45 16.46 1.76 6.96
N ALA A 46 16.16 3.05 6.78
CA ALA A 46 17.17 4.11 6.82
C ALA A 46 17.75 4.32 8.24
N ASP A 47 16.92 4.22 9.28
CA ASP A 47 17.35 4.37 10.68
C ASP A 47 18.29 3.26 11.12
N ILE A 48 17.99 2.02 10.73
CA ILE A 48 18.88 0.86 10.92
C ILE A 48 20.23 1.11 10.21
N LEU A 49 20.22 1.59 8.96
CA LEU A 49 21.47 1.90 8.25
C LEU A 49 22.28 3.01 8.93
N ALA A 50 21.63 4.05 9.44
CA ALA A 50 22.30 5.12 10.15
C ALA A 50 22.94 4.60 11.45
N ALA A 51 22.23 3.77 12.20
CA ALA A 51 22.67 3.20 13.47
C ALA A 51 23.76 2.14 13.35
N GLU A 52 23.66 1.25 12.36
CA GLU A 52 24.49 0.04 12.29
C GLU A 52 25.57 0.12 11.21
N HIS A 53 25.40 1.03 10.24
CA HIS A 53 26.28 1.13 9.08
C HIS A 53 26.76 2.56 8.80
N GLY A 54 26.48 3.52 9.69
CA GLY A 54 26.98 4.89 9.58
C GLY A 54 26.47 5.64 8.34
N SER A 55 25.29 5.29 7.84
CA SER A 55 24.68 5.98 6.70
C SER A 55 24.41 7.46 7.02
N ASP A 56 24.77 8.35 6.09
CA ASP A 56 24.50 9.79 6.18
C ASP A 56 23.23 10.21 5.41
N TRP A 57 22.40 9.26 4.97
CA TRP A 57 21.19 9.52 4.20
C TRP A 57 20.01 9.90 5.12
N GLY A 58 19.71 11.19 5.19
CA GLY A 58 18.54 11.74 5.87
C GLY A 58 17.41 12.14 4.92
N TYR A 59 16.25 12.39 5.53
CA TYR A 59 14.99 12.68 4.83
C TYR A 59 14.51 14.13 5.04
N CYS A 60 13.90 14.69 3.99
CA CYS A 60 12.91 15.75 4.09
C CYS A 60 11.52 15.13 3.88
N GLU A 61 10.69 15.19 4.92
CA GLU A 61 9.33 14.67 4.88
C GLU A 61 8.37 15.71 4.30
N VAL A 62 7.57 15.34 3.31
CA VAL A 62 6.70 16.29 2.61
C VAL A 62 5.28 15.74 2.52
N ASN A 63 4.31 16.56 2.91
CA ASN A 63 2.90 16.34 2.59
C ASN A 63 2.39 17.41 1.63
N LEU A 64 1.71 16.97 0.56
CA LEU A 64 1.10 17.87 -0.42
C LEU A 64 -0.39 18.11 -0.15
N ILE A 65 -1.10 17.06 0.27
CA ILE A 65 -2.54 17.08 0.52
C ILE A 65 -2.82 16.37 1.84
N GLY A 66 -3.38 17.11 2.79
CA GLY A 66 -3.65 16.63 4.14
C GLY A 66 -2.37 16.30 4.92
N GLY A 67 -2.55 16.03 6.20
CA GLY A 67 -1.43 15.64 7.07
C GLY A 67 -0.67 16.83 7.66
N GLU A 68 -1.31 18.00 7.70
CA GLU A 68 -0.83 19.27 8.25
C GLU A 68 -0.36 19.08 9.69
N LYS A 69 -1.22 18.43 10.50
CA LYS A 69 -0.96 18.19 11.92
C LYS A 69 0.24 17.27 12.12
N GLN A 70 0.38 16.21 11.31
CA GLN A 70 1.48 15.27 11.38
C GLN A 70 2.83 15.96 11.12
N ILE A 71 2.89 16.85 10.12
CA ILE A 71 4.10 17.64 9.84
C ILE A 71 4.40 18.61 10.98
N ALA A 72 3.38 19.27 11.54
CA ALA A 72 3.55 20.19 12.68
C ALA A 72 4.06 19.45 13.93
N ASP A 73 3.43 18.32 14.27
CA ASP A 73 3.83 17.47 15.39
C ASP A 73 5.29 17.02 15.24
N LEU A 74 5.68 16.55 14.06
CA LEU A 74 7.04 16.11 13.78
C LEU A 74 8.07 17.24 13.96
N LYS A 75 7.76 18.47 13.54
CA LYS A 75 8.64 19.65 13.75
C LYS A 75 8.86 19.93 15.24
N GLU A 76 7.80 19.87 16.05
CA GLU A 76 7.87 20.09 17.51
C GLU A 76 8.70 19.02 18.23
N GLN A 77 8.84 17.83 17.65
CA GLN A 77 9.58 16.69 18.20
C GLN A 77 11.04 16.62 17.73
N ASN A 78 11.59 17.71 17.19
CA ASN A 78 12.89 17.71 16.51
C ASN A 78 13.00 16.61 15.44
N TYR A 79 11.91 16.35 14.72
CA TYR A 79 11.81 15.32 13.69
C TYR A 79 12.02 13.88 14.17
N LEU A 80 11.80 13.61 15.46
CA LEU A 80 11.77 12.27 16.02
C LEU A 80 10.33 11.74 16.02
N PHE A 81 10.19 10.43 15.83
CA PHE A 81 8.93 9.72 16.03
C PHE A 81 9.22 8.27 16.45
N SER A 82 8.28 7.61 17.10
CA SER A 82 8.40 6.20 17.50
C SER A 82 7.68 5.26 16.55
N VAL A 83 8.27 4.08 16.39
CA VAL A 83 7.70 2.93 15.69
C VAL A 83 7.63 1.80 16.69
N CYS A 84 6.42 1.35 16.99
CA CYS A 84 6.17 0.20 17.85
C CYS A 84 5.86 -1.04 17.02
N GLU A 85 6.65 -2.11 17.19
CA GLU A 85 6.36 -3.40 16.59
C GLU A 85 5.49 -4.23 17.55
N MET A 86 4.33 -4.68 17.06
CA MET A 86 3.31 -5.34 17.87
C MET A 86 3.22 -6.82 17.49
N SER A 87 3.54 -7.72 18.41
CA SER A 87 3.36 -9.17 18.27
C SER A 87 2.57 -9.70 19.44
N TYR A 88 1.26 -9.91 19.26
CA TYR A 88 0.35 -10.26 20.35
C TYR A 88 0.44 -9.21 21.49
N ASP A 89 0.81 -9.64 22.70
CA ASP A 89 1.01 -8.77 23.86
C ASP A 89 2.43 -8.18 23.95
N ASN A 90 3.37 -8.63 23.11
CA ASN A 90 4.74 -8.15 23.11
C ASN A 90 4.91 -6.94 22.19
N TRP A 91 5.55 -5.90 22.72
CA TRP A 91 5.83 -4.66 22.01
C TRP A 91 7.32 -4.37 22.08
N SER A 92 7.92 -4.04 20.93
CA SER A 92 9.24 -3.43 20.85
C SER A 92 9.12 -2.03 20.27
N THR A 93 9.90 -1.08 20.76
CA THR A 93 9.81 0.32 20.33
C THR A 93 11.16 0.83 19.88
N ARG A 94 11.16 1.48 18.72
CA ARG A 94 12.29 2.25 18.18
C ARG A 94 11.89 3.71 18.02
N VAL A 95 12.70 4.63 18.48
CA VAL A 95 12.64 6.03 18.06
C VAL A 95 13.47 6.19 16.80
N VAL A 96 12.83 6.67 15.74
CA VAL A 96 13.45 6.93 14.44
C VAL A 96 13.93 8.37 14.36
N GLY A 97 15.16 8.57 13.85
CA GLY A 97 15.82 9.87 13.83
C GLY A 97 16.34 10.34 12.48
N VAL A 98 15.97 9.68 11.37
CA VAL A 98 16.48 9.99 10.02
C VAL A 98 15.86 11.21 9.35
N ALA A 99 14.70 11.67 9.83
CA ALA A 99 14.10 12.91 9.34
C ALA A 99 14.89 14.13 9.85
N LYS A 100 15.14 15.07 8.94
CA LYS A 100 15.93 16.30 9.18
C LYS A 100 15.12 17.56 8.94
N GLU A 101 14.16 17.47 8.04
CA GLU A 101 13.27 18.55 7.65
C GLU A 101 11.88 17.98 7.42
N ALA A 102 10.84 18.81 7.59
CA ALA A 102 9.48 18.44 7.28
C ALA A 102 8.75 19.66 6.69
N LEU A 103 7.98 19.47 5.62
CA LEU A 103 7.29 20.54 4.90
C LEU A 103 5.86 20.13 4.56
N HIS A 104 4.95 21.10 4.56
CA HIS A 104 3.59 20.91 4.05
C HIS A 104 3.27 21.96 2.99
N ALA A 105 2.62 21.58 1.89
CA ALA A 105 2.33 22.50 0.79
C ALA A 105 1.53 23.74 1.25
N ASP A 106 0.48 23.57 2.06
CA ASP A 106 -0.34 24.68 2.55
C ASP A 106 0.28 25.49 3.71
N ILE A 107 1.30 24.96 4.41
CA ILE A 107 1.93 25.65 5.55
C ILE A 107 3.21 26.35 5.11
N ASP A 108 4.07 25.62 4.39
CA ASP A 108 5.40 26.05 3.98
C ASP A 108 5.43 26.61 2.54
N GLY A 109 4.42 26.28 1.72
CA GLY A 109 4.32 26.70 0.32
C GLY A 109 5.06 25.75 -0.65
N ILE A 110 4.50 25.58 -1.85
CA ILE A 110 5.12 24.71 -2.87
C ILE A 110 6.50 25.20 -3.32
N ALA A 111 6.73 26.51 -3.31
CA ALA A 111 8.02 27.09 -3.66
C ALA A 111 9.16 26.56 -2.77
N LYS A 112 8.91 26.40 -1.46
CA LYS A 112 9.90 25.87 -0.51
C LYS A 112 10.14 24.38 -0.70
N ILE A 113 9.10 23.62 -1.05
CA ILE A 113 9.23 22.19 -1.40
C ILE A 113 10.10 22.04 -2.66
N LEU A 114 9.83 22.83 -3.71
CA LEU A 114 10.63 22.84 -4.95
C LEU A 114 12.08 23.29 -4.69
N GLU A 115 12.30 24.26 -3.80
CA GLU A 115 13.64 24.64 -3.35
C GLU A 115 14.41 23.44 -2.78
N VAL A 116 13.79 22.67 -1.87
CA VAL A 116 14.42 21.46 -1.31
C VAL A 116 14.68 20.41 -2.38
N MET A 117 13.68 20.08 -3.20
CA MET A 117 13.81 19.07 -4.27
C MET A 117 14.86 19.44 -5.33
N THR A 118 15.26 20.71 -5.40
CA THR A 118 16.26 21.22 -6.34
C THR A 118 17.62 21.47 -5.69
N ARG A 119 17.85 21.04 -4.44
CA ARG A 119 19.20 21.02 -3.84
C ARG A 119 20.08 19.98 -4.52
N GLN A 120 21.38 20.24 -4.57
CA GLN A 120 22.35 19.39 -5.27
C GLN A 120 22.46 17.99 -4.63
N GLU A 121 22.26 17.87 -3.32
CA GLU A 121 22.36 16.58 -2.62
C GLU A 121 21.15 15.66 -2.81
N ILE A 122 20.01 16.18 -3.28
CA ILE A 122 18.82 15.34 -3.50
C ILE A 122 19.09 14.35 -4.62
N ALA A 123 19.03 13.07 -4.27
CA ALA A 123 19.26 11.94 -5.15
C ALA A 123 17.98 11.11 -5.40
N ILE A 124 17.02 11.11 -4.46
CA ILE A 124 15.80 10.31 -4.54
C ILE A 124 14.59 11.14 -4.11
N ILE A 125 13.51 11.05 -4.89
CA ILE A 125 12.15 11.39 -4.45
C ILE A 125 11.42 10.07 -4.24
N SER A 126 11.00 9.78 -3.00
CA SER A 126 10.24 8.57 -2.67
C SER A 126 8.78 8.92 -2.35
N ILE A 127 7.85 7.97 -2.53
CA ILE A 127 6.41 8.28 -2.55
C ILE A 127 5.60 7.22 -1.78
N THR A 128 4.76 7.64 -0.84
CA THR A 128 3.63 6.85 -0.28
C THR A 128 2.36 7.71 -0.16
N VAL A 129 1.71 7.94 -1.30
CA VAL A 129 0.56 8.85 -1.44
C VAL A 129 -0.75 8.13 -1.71
N THR A 130 -0.76 6.80 -1.58
CA THR A 130 -1.84 5.90 -2.00
C THR A 130 -2.06 5.92 -3.52
N GLU A 131 -2.79 4.93 -4.03
CA GLU A 131 -3.02 4.74 -5.46
C GLU A 131 -3.65 6.00 -6.12
N LYS A 132 -4.54 6.70 -5.40
CA LYS A 132 -5.19 7.92 -5.88
C LYS A 132 -4.24 9.11 -6.09
N GLY A 133 -3.09 9.16 -5.39
CA GLY A 133 -2.17 10.29 -5.46
C GLY A 133 -1.42 10.40 -6.80
N TYR A 134 -1.40 9.32 -7.58
CA TYR A 134 -0.78 9.28 -8.91
C TYR A 134 -1.66 9.89 -10.00
N CYS A 135 -2.94 10.14 -9.72
CA CYS A 135 -3.91 10.69 -10.68
C CYS A 135 -3.90 9.91 -12.00
N TYR A 136 -3.99 8.58 -11.93
CA TYR A 136 -3.89 7.68 -13.08
C TYR A 136 -5.17 6.88 -13.27
N LEU A 137 -5.36 6.39 -14.49
CA LEU A 137 -6.41 5.45 -14.87
C LEU A 137 -5.86 4.02 -14.70
N PRO A 138 -6.38 3.22 -13.74
CA PRO A 138 -5.85 1.88 -13.47
C PRO A 138 -5.87 0.96 -14.69
N ALA A 139 -6.92 1.03 -15.50
CA ALA A 139 -7.10 0.17 -16.67
C ALA A 139 -6.02 0.36 -17.76
N THR A 140 -5.39 1.53 -17.82
CA THR A 140 -4.43 1.89 -18.88
C THR A 140 -3.06 2.29 -18.34
N ALA A 141 -2.88 2.32 -17.02
CA ALA A 141 -1.68 2.83 -16.35
C ALA A 141 -1.24 4.22 -16.88
N SER A 142 -2.20 5.04 -17.32
CA SER A 142 -1.97 6.35 -17.93
C SER A 142 -2.48 7.47 -17.04
N ILE A 143 -1.96 8.68 -17.19
CA ILE A 143 -2.46 9.85 -16.46
C ILE A 143 -3.95 10.10 -16.76
N ASP A 144 -4.73 10.41 -15.73
CA ASP A 144 -6.09 10.90 -15.85
C ASP A 144 -6.05 12.41 -16.09
N ILE A 145 -6.09 12.81 -17.35
CA ILE A 145 -6.07 14.22 -17.73
C ILE A 145 -7.29 14.98 -17.22
N ASN A 146 -8.42 14.33 -16.92
CA ASN A 146 -9.63 14.99 -16.45
C ASN A 146 -9.63 15.22 -14.94
N ASN A 147 -8.63 14.66 -14.23
CA ASN A 147 -8.47 14.88 -12.80
C ASN A 147 -8.23 16.37 -12.51
N VAL A 148 -8.95 16.91 -11.52
CA VAL A 148 -8.90 18.34 -11.16
C VAL A 148 -7.52 18.83 -10.77
N LEU A 149 -6.70 17.97 -10.15
CA LEU A 149 -5.32 18.31 -9.78
C LEU A 149 -4.42 18.37 -11.02
N ILE A 150 -4.64 17.47 -11.99
CA ILE A 150 -3.87 17.44 -13.24
C ILE A 150 -4.24 18.62 -14.13
N GLN A 151 -5.53 18.95 -14.26
CA GLN A 151 -5.97 20.15 -14.98
C GLN A 151 -5.34 21.42 -14.38
N HIS A 152 -5.39 21.56 -13.05
CA HIS A 152 -4.74 22.67 -12.36
C HIS A 152 -3.25 22.78 -12.68
N ASP A 153 -2.53 21.65 -12.68
CA ASP A 153 -1.08 21.62 -12.90
C ASP A 153 -0.69 21.84 -14.36
N ILE A 154 -1.57 21.50 -15.31
CA ILE A 154 -1.42 21.86 -16.72
C ILE A 154 -1.50 23.38 -16.88
N ASP A 155 -2.48 24.02 -16.23
CA ASP A 155 -2.69 25.47 -16.30
C ASP A 155 -1.65 26.27 -15.49
N ASN A 156 -1.16 25.69 -14.39
CA ASN A 156 -0.25 26.35 -13.43
C ASN A 156 1.03 25.53 -13.19
N PRO A 157 1.84 25.26 -14.21
CA PRO A 157 2.90 24.26 -14.14
C PRO A 157 4.10 24.65 -13.26
N THR A 158 4.19 25.92 -12.83
CA THR A 158 5.19 26.41 -11.87
C THR A 158 4.65 26.52 -10.44
N ASN A 159 3.36 26.23 -10.24
CA ASN A 159 2.71 26.17 -8.93
C ASN A 159 1.86 24.89 -8.80
N PRO A 160 2.46 23.70 -8.99
CA PRO A 160 1.71 22.44 -9.04
C PRO A 160 1.17 22.01 -7.67
N LYS A 161 0.12 21.19 -7.68
CA LYS A 161 -0.52 20.59 -6.50
C LYS A 161 -0.45 19.06 -6.50
N SER A 162 -0.41 18.43 -7.67
CA SER A 162 -0.34 16.97 -7.80
C SER A 162 1.08 16.46 -7.61
N VAL A 163 1.21 15.22 -7.14
CA VAL A 163 2.53 14.54 -7.04
C VAL A 163 3.27 14.53 -8.38
N PRO A 164 2.64 14.13 -9.52
CA PRO A 164 3.30 14.21 -10.82
C PRO A 164 3.73 15.63 -11.18
N GLY A 165 2.89 16.65 -10.95
CA GLY A 165 3.19 18.03 -11.28
C GLY A 165 4.39 18.59 -10.50
N VAL A 166 4.44 18.32 -9.19
CA VAL A 166 5.56 18.71 -8.31
C VAL A 166 6.88 18.08 -8.79
N ILE A 167 6.85 16.79 -9.15
CA ILE A 167 8.02 16.07 -9.69
C ILE A 167 8.47 16.67 -11.02
N VAL A 168 7.55 16.89 -11.96
CA VAL A 168 7.85 17.46 -13.29
C VAL A 168 8.45 18.86 -13.16
N GLU A 169 7.91 19.71 -12.29
CA GLU A 169 8.45 21.07 -12.08
C GLU A 169 9.85 21.03 -11.44
N ALA A 170 10.06 20.20 -10.42
CA ALA A 170 11.39 20.03 -9.83
C ALA A 170 12.42 19.56 -10.87
N LEU A 171 12.08 18.59 -11.70
CA LEU A 171 12.96 18.09 -12.76
C LEU A 171 13.25 19.14 -13.84
N ARG A 172 12.26 19.96 -14.21
CA ARG A 172 12.47 21.09 -15.12
C ARG A 172 13.45 22.10 -14.54
N ILE A 173 13.27 22.50 -13.28
CA ILE A 173 14.19 23.43 -12.59
C ILE A 173 15.61 22.85 -12.55
N ARG A 174 15.75 21.56 -12.24
CA ARG A 174 17.05 20.87 -12.23
C ARG A 174 17.71 20.87 -13.61
N LYS A 175 16.95 20.54 -14.66
CA LYS A 175 17.41 20.59 -16.05
C LYS A 175 17.93 21.98 -16.42
N GLU A 176 17.18 23.03 -16.13
CA GLU A 176 17.56 24.41 -16.47
C GLU A 176 18.77 24.91 -15.67
N LYS A 177 18.90 24.48 -14.41
CA LYS A 177 20.05 24.81 -13.56
C LYS A 177 21.27 23.91 -13.80
N GLY A 178 21.20 22.94 -14.72
CA GLY A 178 22.27 21.98 -14.97
C GLY A 178 22.56 21.04 -13.79
N LEU A 179 21.58 20.83 -12.92
CA LEU A 179 21.70 19.90 -11.79
C LEU A 179 21.47 18.46 -12.26
N LYS A 180 22.10 17.50 -11.57
CA LYS A 180 21.88 16.07 -11.83
C LYS A 180 20.40 15.70 -11.61
N PRO A 181 19.82 14.77 -12.39
CA PRO A 181 18.50 14.21 -12.08
C PRO A 181 18.48 13.49 -10.72
N PHE A 182 17.29 13.26 -10.17
CA PHE A 182 17.05 12.31 -9.07
C PHE A 182 16.30 11.10 -9.60
N SER A 183 16.32 9.98 -8.87
CA SER A 183 15.42 8.85 -9.10
C SER A 183 14.07 9.10 -8.43
N VAL A 184 12.99 8.55 -9.00
CA VAL A 184 11.64 8.63 -8.44
C VAL A 184 11.19 7.22 -8.05
N MET A 185 11.18 6.94 -6.75
CA MET A 185 10.93 5.60 -6.21
C MET A 185 9.54 5.53 -5.58
N SER A 186 8.61 4.89 -6.27
CA SER A 186 7.30 4.57 -5.69
C SER A 186 7.45 3.52 -4.58
N CYS A 187 6.72 3.70 -3.48
CA CYS A 187 6.56 2.72 -2.41
C CYS A 187 5.07 2.49 -2.11
N ASP A 188 4.19 2.78 -3.07
CA ASP A 188 2.76 2.48 -2.98
C ASP A 188 2.46 1.09 -3.55
N ASN A 189 1.36 0.49 -3.07
CA ASN A 189 1.00 -0.90 -3.37
C ASN A 189 0.27 -1.05 -4.72
N MET A 190 0.93 -0.66 -5.80
CA MET A 190 0.46 -0.84 -7.18
C MET A 190 1.34 -1.86 -7.90
N PRO A 191 0.79 -2.66 -8.84
CA PRO A 191 1.62 -3.44 -9.75
C PRO A 191 2.54 -2.52 -10.55
N GLU A 192 3.81 -2.90 -10.69
CA GLU A 192 4.78 -2.16 -11.49
C GLU A 192 4.80 -0.66 -11.13
N ASN A 193 4.78 -0.35 -9.84
CA ASN A 193 4.55 1.00 -9.33
C ASN A 193 5.57 2.04 -9.88
N GLY A 194 6.79 1.62 -10.23
CA GLY A 194 7.77 2.43 -10.94
C GLY A 194 7.34 2.77 -12.37
N HIS A 195 6.82 1.80 -13.12
CA HIS A 195 6.29 2.01 -14.48
C HIS A 195 5.06 2.92 -14.49
N VAL A 196 4.12 2.74 -13.56
CA VAL A 196 2.98 3.65 -13.40
C VAL A 196 3.46 5.09 -13.16
N THR A 197 4.42 5.26 -12.24
CA THR A 197 5.01 6.57 -11.92
C THR A 197 5.70 7.19 -13.14
N ARG A 198 6.48 6.40 -13.88
CA ARG A 198 7.14 6.82 -15.12
C ARG A 198 6.12 7.31 -16.13
N ASN A 199 5.04 6.56 -16.35
CA ASN A 199 4.02 6.88 -17.36
C ASN A 199 3.32 8.19 -17.05
N VAL A 200 2.89 8.41 -15.80
CA VAL A 200 2.18 9.65 -15.43
C VAL A 200 3.10 10.87 -15.50
N VAL A 201 4.35 10.74 -15.05
CA VAL A 201 5.35 11.83 -15.09
C VAL A 201 5.71 12.18 -16.53
N LEU A 202 5.99 11.20 -17.39
CA LEU A 202 6.33 11.45 -18.79
C LEU A 202 5.17 12.02 -19.59
N ALA A 203 3.94 11.56 -19.33
CA ALA A 203 2.75 12.07 -19.98
C ALA A 203 2.50 13.55 -19.62
N LEU A 204 2.55 13.90 -18.33
CA LEU A 204 2.38 15.29 -17.90
C LEU A 204 3.52 16.19 -18.41
N ALA A 205 4.77 15.71 -18.34
CA ALA A 205 5.91 16.41 -18.92
C ALA A 205 5.75 16.64 -20.41
N LYS A 206 5.18 15.68 -21.16
CA LYS A 206 4.96 15.81 -22.61
C LYS A 206 3.87 16.83 -22.94
N ILE A 207 2.81 16.91 -22.15
CA ILE A 207 1.77 17.94 -22.29
C ILE A 207 2.40 19.34 -22.14
N ARG A 208 3.34 19.48 -21.19
CA ARG A 208 4.03 20.74 -20.94
C ARG A 208 5.10 21.09 -21.99
N ASP A 209 6.02 20.17 -22.26
CA ASP A 209 7.13 20.32 -23.19
C ASP A 209 7.71 18.95 -23.58
N ALA A 210 7.64 18.60 -24.87
CA ALA A 210 8.17 17.35 -25.40
C ALA A 210 9.69 17.18 -25.11
N ASN A 211 10.47 18.26 -25.12
CA ASN A 211 11.90 18.22 -24.82
C ASN A 211 12.17 18.00 -23.32
N LEU A 212 11.25 18.37 -22.44
CA LEU A 212 11.32 18.03 -21.03
C LEU A 212 11.01 16.55 -20.83
N SER A 213 9.96 16.03 -21.45
CA SER A 213 9.59 14.61 -21.38
C SER A 213 10.73 13.70 -21.84
N GLN A 214 11.34 13.98 -23.01
CA GLN A 214 12.49 13.24 -23.52
C GLN A 214 13.71 13.33 -22.59
N TRP A 215 13.94 14.49 -21.97
CA TRP A 215 15.02 14.64 -21.01
C TRP A 215 14.76 13.80 -19.76
N ILE A 216 13.53 13.81 -19.21
CA ILE A 216 13.16 12.98 -18.06
C ILE A 216 13.34 11.50 -18.40
N GLU A 217 12.80 11.06 -19.53
CA GLU A 217 12.90 9.67 -20.00
C GLU A 217 14.34 9.16 -20.08
N LYS A 218 15.27 10.03 -20.51
CA LYS A 218 16.69 9.67 -20.65
C LYS A 218 17.48 9.74 -19.34
N ASN A 219 17.10 10.61 -18.41
CA ASN A 219 17.94 10.99 -17.28
C ASN A 219 17.39 10.53 -15.91
N VAL A 220 16.12 10.17 -15.81
CA VAL A 220 15.46 9.78 -14.54
C VAL A 220 15.16 8.29 -14.55
N SER A 221 15.45 7.60 -13.44
CA SER A 221 14.98 6.23 -13.22
C SER A 221 13.75 6.21 -12.32
N PHE A 222 12.91 5.20 -12.56
CA PHE A 222 11.67 4.95 -11.83
C PHE A 222 11.64 3.50 -11.35
N PRO A 223 12.50 3.13 -10.37
CA PRO A 223 12.58 1.75 -9.91
C PRO A 223 11.24 1.32 -9.30
N SER A 224 10.77 0.13 -9.68
CA SER A 224 9.62 -0.49 -9.02
C SER A 224 10.02 -1.07 -7.65
N THR A 225 9.05 -1.19 -6.74
CA THR A 225 9.28 -1.77 -5.41
C THR A 225 8.11 -2.64 -4.96
N MET A 226 8.43 -3.76 -4.29
CA MET A 226 7.47 -4.50 -3.48
C MET A 226 7.71 -4.11 -2.02
N VAL A 227 6.67 -3.55 -1.39
CA VAL A 227 6.70 -3.16 0.02
C VAL A 227 5.70 -3.99 0.82
N ASP A 228 6.12 -4.48 1.98
CA ASP A 228 5.24 -5.26 2.86
C ASP A 228 5.53 -4.99 4.34
N ARG A 229 4.51 -4.50 5.03
CA ARG A 229 4.38 -4.39 6.49
C ARG A 229 2.94 -4.02 6.81
N ILE A 230 2.26 -4.78 7.66
CA ILE A 230 0.92 -4.41 8.14
C ILE A 230 1.07 -3.28 9.17
N VAL A 231 0.53 -2.11 8.82
CA VAL A 231 0.54 -0.90 9.64
C VAL A 231 -0.90 -0.38 9.73
N PRO A 232 -1.65 -0.74 10.79
CA PRO A 232 -3.01 -0.26 10.97
C PRO A 232 -3.08 1.27 11.10
N ALA A 233 -4.28 1.82 10.92
CA ALA A 233 -4.51 3.24 11.20
C ALA A 233 -4.26 3.54 12.69
N VAL A 234 -3.60 4.67 12.96
CA VAL A 234 -3.31 5.09 14.33
C VAL A 234 -4.60 5.60 14.98
N THR A 235 -5.01 4.96 16.09
CA THR A 235 -6.18 5.33 16.90
C THR A 235 -5.77 5.98 18.22
N PRO A 236 -6.68 6.63 18.96
CA PRO A 236 -6.41 7.10 20.32
C PRO A 236 -5.87 5.99 21.24
N ASP A 237 -6.40 4.77 21.13
CA ASP A 237 -5.90 3.61 21.88
C ASP A 237 -4.48 3.23 21.47
N THR A 238 -4.15 3.34 20.17
CA THR A 238 -2.80 3.11 19.67
C THR A 238 -1.84 4.13 20.27
N ILE A 239 -2.20 5.41 20.27
CA ILE A 239 -1.40 6.49 20.87
C ILE A 239 -1.20 6.27 22.37
N ALA A 240 -2.26 5.90 23.11
CA ALA A 240 -2.15 5.61 24.53
C ALA A 240 -1.20 4.44 24.84
N LYS A 241 -1.22 3.40 24.00
CA LYS A 241 -0.27 2.27 24.12
C LYS A 241 1.16 2.69 23.80
N ILE A 242 1.37 3.49 22.76
CA ILE A 242 2.70 4.04 22.42
C ILE A 242 3.24 4.88 23.58
N GLN A 243 2.43 5.79 24.14
CA GLN A 243 2.82 6.60 25.29
C GLN A 243 3.25 5.73 26.47
N LYS A 244 2.54 4.62 26.74
CA LYS A 244 2.92 3.66 27.77
C LYS A 244 4.29 3.01 27.48
N GLN A 245 4.56 2.62 26.23
CA GLN A 245 5.87 2.07 25.83
C GLN A 245 7.00 3.10 26.00
N LEU A 246 6.70 4.38 25.81
CA LEU A 246 7.65 5.47 25.97
C LEU A 246 7.75 5.99 27.42
N GLY A 247 7.23 5.26 28.41
CA GLY A 247 7.33 5.64 29.83
C GLY A 247 6.52 6.89 30.21
N GLY A 248 5.44 7.18 29.49
CA GLY A 248 4.60 8.37 29.70
C GLY A 248 4.97 9.58 28.83
N ILE A 249 5.97 9.45 27.95
CA ILE A 249 6.31 10.49 26.97
C ILE A 249 5.32 10.47 25.80
N ASP A 250 4.83 11.65 25.45
CA ASP A 250 3.85 11.85 24.40
C ASP A 250 4.51 11.81 23.03
N ASP A 251 4.00 10.98 22.13
CA ASP A 251 4.43 10.94 20.74
C ASP A 251 3.22 10.97 19.77
N PRO A 252 2.75 12.17 19.39
CA PRO A 252 1.68 12.31 18.40
C PRO A 252 2.06 11.83 16.99
N ALA A 253 3.35 11.69 16.67
CA ALA A 253 3.84 11.15 15.41
C ALA A 253 4.12 9.63 15.48
N GLY A 254 3.82 8.99 16.61
CA GLY A 254 4.04 7.56 16.81
C GLY A 254 3.17 6.69 15.91
N VAL A 255 3.73 5.56 15.48
CA VAL A 255 3.02 4.54 14.68
C VAL A 255 3.25 3.15 15.26
N ALA A 256 2.36 2.23 14.91
CA ALA A 256 2.53 0.83 15.28
C ALA A 256 2.19 -0.10 14.11
N GLY A 257 2.91 -1.21 14.01
CA GLY A 257 2.72 -2.23 12.96
C GLY A 257 3.27 -3.58 13.39
N GLU A 258 3.13 -4.60 12.56
CA GLU A 258 3.76 -5.91 12.85
C GLU A 258 5.29 -5.83 12.85
N PRO A 259 6.01 -6.79 13.46
CA PRO A 259 7.46 -6.90 13.37
C PRO A 259 7.96 -7.25 11.96
N PHE A 260 7.17 -8.03 11.21
CA PHE A 260 7.52 -8.40 9.85
C PHE A 260 7.62 -7.16 8.96
N LYS A 261 8.69 -7.08 8.17
CA LYS A 261 8.88 -6.04 7.15
C LYS A 261 9.70 -6.62 6.02
N GLN A 262 9.28 -6.36 4.79
CA GLN A 262 10.01 -6.75 3.58
C GLN A 262 10.02 -5.58 2.60
N TRP A 263 11.14 -5.40 1.91
CA TRP A 263 11.29 -4.38 0.89
C TRP A 263 12.15 -4.92 -0.25
N VAL A 264 11.54 -5.17 -1.39
CA VAL A 264 12.23 -5.57 -2.63
C VAL A 264 12.29 -4.36 -3.54
N ILE A 265 13.48 -4.03 -4.05
CA ILE A 265 13.76 -2.79 -4.77
C ILE A 265 14.50 -3.13 -6.06
N GLU A 266 14.02 -2.60 -7.19
CA GLU A 266 14.79 -2.62 -8.43
C GLU A 266 16.04 -1.74 -8.27
N ASP A 267 17.24 -2.30 -8.47
CA ASP A 267 18.49 -1.57 -8.27
C ASP A 267 18.84 -0.64 -9.45
N ASN A 268 18.00 0.37 -9.66
CA ASN A 268 18.06 1.29 -10.79
C ASN A 268 17.97 2.75 -10.31
N PHE A 269 19.11 3.32 -9.91
CA PHE A 269 19.19 4.68 -9.36
C PHE A 269 20.23 5.54 -10.07
N VAL A 270 19.84 6.74 -10.53
CA VAL A 270 20.68 7.63 -11.35
C VAL A 270 21.63 8.52 -10.53
N ALA A 271 21.38 8.68 -9.24
CA ALA A 271 22.13 9.56 -8.35
C ALA A 271 22.62 8.85 -7.07
N GLY A 272 22.71 7.51 -7.13
CA GLY A 272 23.02 6.67 -5.97
C GLY A 272 21.81 6.43 -5.07
N ARG A 273 22.00 5.57 -4.07
CA ARG A 273 20.99 5.20 -3.06
C ARG A 273 21.67 4.78 -1.75
N PRO A 274 20.93 4.72 -0.62
CA PRO A 274 21.41 4.03 0.57
C PRO A 274 21.72 2.55 0.29
N GLU A 275 22.61 1.98 1.10
CA GLU A 275 22.92 0.55 1.09
C GLU A 275 21.84 -0.29 1.80
N TRP A 276 20.55 -0.11 1.43
CA TRP A 276 19.40 -0.77 2.07
C TRP A 276 19.51 -2.29 2.20
N GLN A 277 20.31 -2.95 1.36
CA GLN A 277 20.62 -4.37 1.51
C GLN A 277 21.25 -4.73 2.87
N LYS A 278 21.95 -3.80 3.51
CA LYS A 278 22.55 -4.01 4.84
C LYS A 278 21.52 -3.94 5.98
N SER A 279 20.40 -3.25 5.76
CA SER A 279 19.27 -3.23 6.70
C SER A 279 18.14 -4.20 6.33
N GLY A 280 18.41 -5.13 5.41
CA GLY A 280 17.53 -6.25 5.07
C GLY A 280 16.64 -6.05 3.84
N ALA A 281 16.80 -4.98 3.06
CA ALA A 281 16.11 -4.85 1.78
C ALA A 281 16.72 -5.78 0.72
N GLU A 282 15.91 -6.24 -0.22
CA GLU A 282 16.31 -7.13 -1.30
C GLU A 282 16.49 -6.31 -2.58
N LEU A 283 17.73 -6.17 -3.04
CA LEU A 283 18.04 -5.43 -4.26
C LEU A 283 18.07 -6.42 -5.42
N VAL A 284 17.18 -6.21 -6.40
CA VAL A 284 16.95 -7.14 -7.51
C VAL A 284 16.96 -6.40 -8.85
N ASN A 285 17.03 -7.16 -9.95
CA ASN A 285 16.91 -6.59 -11.30
C ASN A 285 15.45 -6.47 -11.77
N ASP A 286 14.56 -7.31 -11.23
CA ASP A 286 13.15 -7.35 -11.59
C ASP A 286 12.32 -7.67 -10.35
N VAL A 287 11.43 -6.74 -10.01
CA VAL A 287 10.58 -6.79 -8.81
C VAL A 287 9.23 -7.45 -9.10
N LEU A 288 8.80 -7.48 -10.37
CA LEU A 288 7.46 -7.94 -10.75
C LEU A 288 7.11 -9.34 -10.19
N PRO A 289 8.00 -10.34 -10.17
CA PRO A 289 7.68 -11.64 -9.59
C PRO A 289 7.36 -11.60 -8.08
N TYR A 290 8.00 -10.69 -7.34
CA TYR A 290 7.78 -10.49 -5.90
C TYR A 290 6.49 -9.69 -5.64
N GLU A 291 6.21 -8.69 -6.47
CA GLU A 291 4.93 -7.97 -6.47
C GLU A 291 3.77 -8.94 -6.73
N GLU A 292 3.83 -9.76 -7.77
CA GLU A 292 2.80 -10.77 -8.07
C GLU A 292 2.62 -11.72 -6.89
N MET A 293 3.72 -12.22 -6.30
CA MET A 293 3.68 -13.10 -5.14
C MET A 293 2.92 -12.47 -3.97
N LYS A 294 3.29 -11.25 -3.59
CA LYS A 294 2.67 -10.56 -2.46
C LYS A 294 1.23 -10.13 -2.78
N LEU A 295 0.95 -9.58 -3.95
CA LEU A 295 -0.39 -9.14 -4.34
C LEU A 295 -1.39 -10.31 -4.41
N ARG A 296 -0.95 -11.49 -4.87
CA ARG A 296 -1.82 -12.65 -5.00
C ARG A 296 -1.93 -13.43 -3.68
N MET A 297 -0.79 -13.82 -3.08
CA MET A 297 -0.82 -14.68 -1.89
C MET A 297 -1.20 -13.91 -0.62
N LEU A 298 -0.66 -12.70 -0.40
CA LEU A 298 -1.02 -11.87 0.75
C LEU A 298 -2.27 -11.05 0.44
N ASN A 299 -2.23 -10.16 -0.54
CA ASN A 299 -3.37 -9.25 -0.72
C ASN A 299 -4.64 -9.95 -1.21
N GLY A 300 -4.53 -10.99 -2.04
CA GLY A 300 -5.64 -11.84 -2.46
C GLY A 300 -6.29 -12.58 -1.30
N SER A 301 -5.51 -13.22 -0.43
CA SER A 301 -6.05 -13.89 0.76
C SER A 301 -6.60 -12.89 1.78
N HIS A 302 -5.99 -11.72 1.97
CA HIS A 302 -6.56 -10.64 2.78
C HIS A 302 -7.94 -10.20 2.28
N SER A 303 -8.12 -10.01 0.98
CA SER A 303 -9.42 -9.69 0.39
C SER A 303 -10.43 -10.83 0.56
N PHE A 304 -9.99 -12.09 0.41
CA PHE A 304 -10.81 -13.27 0.67
C PHE A 304 -11.33 -13.29 2.12
N PHE A 305 -10.44 -13.10 3.11
CA PHE A 305 -10.82 -12.96 4.52
C PHE A 305 -11.71 -11.76 4.78
N ALA A 306 -11.44 -10.62 4.16
CA ALA A 306 -12.18 -9.39 4.41
C ALA A 306 -13.66 -9.53 4.05
N TYR A 307 -13.99 -9.99 2.84
CA TYR A 307 -15.38 -10.11 2.40
C TYR A 307 -16.10 -11.25 3.13
N LEU A 308 -15.53 -12.45 3.15
CA LEU A 308 -16.16 -13.61 3.77
C LEU A 308 -16.23 -13.47 5.30
N GLY A 309 -15.22 -12.87 5.91
CA GLY A 309 -15.16 -12.65 7.35
C GLY A 309 -16.18 -11.60 7.78
N TYR A 310 -16.25 -10.48 7.06
CA TYR A 310 -17.25 -9.44 7.35
C TYR A 310 -18.68 -10.00 7.24
N LEU A 311 -19.01 -10.70 6.14
CA LEU A 311 -20.32 -11.34 5.96
C LEU A 311 -20.66 -12.29 7.11
N ALA A 312 -19.67 -13.07 7.57
CA ALA A 312 -19.78 -13.99 8.70
C ALA A 312 -19.82 -13.33 10.09
N GLY A 313 -19.71 -12.01 10.17
CA GLY A 313 -19.70 -11.25 11.43
C GLY A 313 -18.35 -11.22 12.16
N TYR A 314 -17.24 -11.55 11.48
CA TYR A 314 -15.88 -11.35 12.00
C TYR A 314 -15.44 -9.91 11.74
N LEU A 315 -15.22 -9.16 12.82
CA LEU A 315 -14.85 -7.75 12.78
C LEU A 315 -13.38 -7.56 12.38
N HIS A 316 -12.51 -8.50 12.75
CA HIS A 316 -11.07 -8.43 12.53
C HIS A 316 -10.51 -9.70 11.88
N ILE A 317 -9.34 -9.57 11.25
CA ILE A 317 -8.64 -10.70 10.62
C ILE A 317 -8.26 -11.78 11.64
N ASP A 318 -7.85 -11.40 12.86
CA ASP A 318 -7.48 -12.36 13.91
C ASP A 318 -8.66 -13.25 14.33
N GLU A 319 -9.90 -12.77 14.19
CA GLU A 319 -11.13 -13.54 14.44
C GLU A 319 -11.39 -14.56 13.32
N CYS A 320 -11.14 -14.20 12.05
CA CYS A 320 -11.20 -15.14 10.94
C CYS A 320 -10.19 -16.28 11.13
N MET A 321 -9.02 -15.98 11.70
CA MET A 321 -7.95 -16.94 11.96
C MET A 321 -8.25 -17.92 13.11
N GLN A 322 -9.30 -17.68 13.91
CA GLN A 322 -9.80 -18.66 14.90
C GLN A 322 -10.70 -19.72 14.28
N ASP A 323 -11.20 -19.50 13.05
CA ASP A 323 -12.04 -20.45 12.34
C ASP A 323 -11.18 -21.39 11.48
N PRO A 324 -11.08 -22.70 11.82
CA PRO A 324 -10.19 -23.62 11.12
C PRO A 324 -10.55 -23.81 9.64
N TYR A 325 -11.81 -23.59 9.26
CA TYR A 325 -12.22 -23.71 7.85
C TYR A 325 -11.76 -22.52 7.02
N TYR A 326 -11.80 -21.31 7.59
CA TYR A 326 -11.25 -20.12 6.96
C TYR A 326 -9.74 -20.24 6.78
N VAL A 327 -9.02 -20.72 7.81
CA VAL A 327 -7.57 -20.98 7.73
C VAL A 327 -7.25 -22.01 6.65
N LYS A 328 -7.99 -23.14 6.60
CA LYS A 328 -7.80 -24.18 5.58
C LYS A 328 -8.07 -23.64 4.17
N ALA A 329 -9.16 -22.91 3.98
CA ALA A 329 -9.53 -22.34 2.68
C ALA A 329 -8.51 -21.28 2.21
N ALA A 330 -8.05 -20.40 3.10
CA ALA A 330 -7.03 -19.41 2.76
C ALA A 330 -5.68 -20.07 2.41
N ARG A 331 -5.27 -21.11 3.14
CA ARG A 331 -4.05 -21.86 2.80
C ARG A 331 -4.17 -22.57 1.45
N HIS A 332 -5.34 -23.13 1.14
CA HIS A 332 -5.62 -23.71 -0.17
C HIS A 332 -5.55 -22.65 -1.27
N LEU A 333 -6.25 -21.51 -1.10
CA LEU A 333 -6.18 -20.36 -2.00
C LEU A 333 -4.72 -19.93 -2.26
N MET A 334 -3.92 -19.78 -1.20
CA MET A 334 -2.52 -19.35 -1.31
C MET A 334 -1.68 -20.33 -2.13
N LEU A 335 -1.79 -21.64 -1.89
CA LEU A 335 -0.85 -22.63 -2.44
C LEU A 335 -1.33 -23.32 -3.72
N GLN A 336 -2.62 -23.60 -3.83
CA GLN A 336 -3.18 -24.37 -4.94
C GLN A 336 -3.69 -23.48 -6.08
N GLU A 337 -4.02 -22.23 -5.78
CA GLU A 337 -4.55 -21.30 -6.78
C GLU A 337 -3.56 -20.14 -7.02
N GLN A 338 -3.19 -19.40 -5.98
CA GLN A 338 -2.33 -18.22 -6.15
C GLN A 338 -0.89 -18.59 -6.51
N ALA A 339 -0.24 -19.47 -5.73
CA ALA A 339 1.17 -19.82 -5.94
C ALA A 339 1.45 -20.43 -7.32
N THR A 340 0.49 -21.17 -7.89
CA THR A 340 0.62 -21.78 -9.23
C THR A 340 0.72 -20.75 -10.35
N THR A 341 0.25 -19.52 -10.10
CA THR A 341 0.31 -18.43 -11.08
C THR A 341 1.63 -17.67 -11.07
N LEU A 342 2.51 -17.94 -10.09
CA LEU A 342 3.70 -17.13 -9.81
C LEU A 342 4.93 -17.62 -10.57
N ARG A 343 5.84 -16.67 -10.84
CA ARG A 343 7.12 -16.93 -11.53
C ARG A 343 8.36 -16.61 -10.67
N VAL A 344 8.14 -16.25 -9.41
CA VAL A 344 9.21 -15.93 -8.46
C VAL A 344 10.14 -17.12 -8.26
N LYS A 345 11.44 -16.84 -8.11
CA LYS A 345 12.49 -17.87 -7.94
C LYS A 345 13.16 -17.68 -6.58
N GLY A 346 13.60 -18.79 -6.00
CA GLY A 346 14.36 -18.75 -4.74
C GLY A 346 13.53 -18.46 -3.49
N VAL A 347 12.20 -18.49 -3.58
CA VAL A 347 11.29 -18.33 -2.45
C VAL A 347 10.58 -19.66 -2.18
N ASP A 348 10.59 -20.11 -0.93
CA ASP A 348 9.74 -21.21 -0.48
C ASP A 348 8.32 -20.67 -0.27
N LEU A 349 7.44 -20.93 -1.23
CA LEU A 349 6.07 -20.44 -1.22
C LEU A 349 5.21 -21.12 -0.13
N SER A 350 5.55 -22.33 0.32
CA SER A 350 4.86 -22.94 1.45
C SER A 350 5.22 -22.24 2.75
N ALA A 351 6.51 -22.02 2.99
CA ALA A 351 6.98 -21.26 4.15
C ALA A 351 6.45 -19.81 4.12
N TYR A 352 6.36 -19.20 2.94
CA TYR A 352 5.75 -17.88 2.78
C TYR A 352 4.26 -17.91 3.17
N ALA A 353 3.47 -18.84 2.65
CA ALA A 353 2.05 -18.97 3.01
C ALA A 353 1.84 -19.21 4.52
N ASP A 354 2.66 -20.07 5.14
CA ASP A 354 2.57 -20.34 6.57
C ASP A 354 2.93 -19.07 7.39
N SER A 355 3.95 -18.31 6.96
CA SER A 355 4.29 -17.00 7.53
C SER A 355 3.14 -15.98 7.40
N LEU A 356 2.43 -15.94 6.26
CA LEU A 356 1.26 -15.07 6.09
C LEU A 356 0.15 -15.41 7.08
N LEU A 357 -0.16 -16.70 7.26
CA LEU A 357 -1.16 -17.14 8.23
C LEU A 357 -0.75 -16.78 9.67
N ASP A 358 0.52 -16.93 10.02
CA ASP A 358 1.01 -16.51 11.34
C ASP A 358 0.89 -14.99 11.56
N ARG A 359 1.16 -14.19 10.53
CA ARG A 359 0.95 -12.74 10.56
C ARG A 359 -0.51 -12.37 10.77
N TYR A 360 -1.43 -13.09 10.12
CA TYR A 360 -2.88 -12.88 10.29
C TYR A 360 -3.39 -13.25 11.69
N ARG A 361 -2.71 -14.15 12.41
CA ARG A 361 -3.06 -14.52 13.80
C ARG A 361 -2.71 -13.47 14.82
N ASN A 362 -1.98 -12.42 14.45
CA ASN A 362 -1.50 -11.41 15.37
C ASN A 362 -2.65 -10.59 15.98
N THR A 363 -3.11 -10.99 17.16
CA THR A 363 -4.22 -10.36 17.90
C THR A 363 -3.92 -8.94 18.38
N GLY A 364 -2.64 -8.53 18.37
CA GLY A 364 -2.23 -7.17 18.66
C GLY A 364 -2.72 -6.21 17.59
N LEU A 365 -2.70 -6.64 16.32
CA LEU A 365 -3.13 -5.85 15.17
C LEU A 365 -4.64 -6.02 14.96
N LYS A 366 -5.45 -5.11 15.52
CA LYS A 366 -6.90 -5.06 15.30
C LYS A 366 -7.26 -4.56 13.90
N HIS A 367 -6.80 -5.29 12.88
CA HIS A 367 -6.99 -4.98 11.48
C HIS A 367 -8.40 -5.38 11.03
N ARG A 368 -9.26 -4.38 10.82
CA ARG A 368 -10.68 -4.58 10.56
C ARG A 368 -10.92 -5.18 9.17
N THR A 369 -11.80 -6.17 9.08
CA THR A 369 -12.25 -6.75 7.80
C THR A 369 -12.84 -5.68 6.89
N TRP A 370 -13.65 -4.77 7.44
CA TRP A 370 -14.22 -3.62 6.73
C TRP A 370 -13.17 -2.73 6.06
N GLN A 371 -12.09 -2.40 6.79
CA GLN A 371 -11.02 -1.54 6.26
C GLN A 371 -10.32 -2.19 5.06
N ILE A 372 -10.12 -3.51 5.12
CA ILE A 372 -9.50 -4.25 4.02
C ILE A 372 -10.46 -4.37 2.82
N ALA A 373 -11.76 -4.50 3.09
CA ALA A 373 -12.83 -4.64 2.09
C ALA A 373 -13.08 -3.37 1.26
N MET A 374 -12.68 -2.18 1.77
CA MET A 374 -12.76 -0.91 1.04
C MET A 374 -12.14 -0.99 -0.37
N ASP A 375 -12.57 -0.15 -1.29
CA ASP A 375 -11.97 0.01 -2.64
C ASP A 375 -11.79 -1.32 -3.40
N GLY A 376 -12.78 -2.22 -3.26
CA GLY A 376 -12.75 -3.54 -3.87
C GLY A 376 -12.62 -3.50 -5.40
N THR A 377 -13.25 -2.52 -6.05
CA THR A 377 -13.16 -2.31 -7.51
C THR A 377 -11.74 -2.04 -7.98
N LEU A 378 -10.91 -1.43 -7.14
CA LEU A 378 -9.49 -1.15 -7.44
C LEU A 378 -8.57 -2.32 -7.07
N LYS A 379 -9.05 -3.28 -6.27
CA LYS A 379 -8.25 -4.34 -5.65
C LYS A 379 -8.42 -5.69 -6.32
N LEU A 380 -9.64 -6.02 -6.77
CA LEU A 380 -9.95 -7.33 -7.36
C LEU A 380 -9.07 -7.70 -8.56
N PRO A 381 -8.79 -6.80 -9.53
CA PRO A 381 -8.04 -7.16 -10.74
C PRO A 381 -6.72 -7.88 -10.45
N GLN A 382 -5.85 -7.25 -9.68
CA GLN A 382 -4.50 -7.70 -9.37
C GLN A 382 -4.42 -8.72 -8.23
N ARG A 383 -5.48 -8.85 -7.42
CA ARG A 383 -5.51 -9.77 -6.26
C ARG A 383 -6.13 -11.12 -6.57
N MET A 384 -7.09 -11.16 -7.50
CA MET A 384 -7.88 -12.36 -7.79
C MET A 384 -8.06 -12.60 -9.29
N LEU A 385 -8.45 -11.56 -10.05
CA LEU A 385 -8.93 -11.76 -11.42
C LEU A 385 -7.81 -12.16 -12.40
N ASP A 386 -6.59 -11.65 -12.23
CA ASP A 386 -5.44 -12.10 -13.03
C ASP A 386 -5.10 -13.58 -12.77
N SER A 387 -5.27 -14.04 -11.54
CA SER A 387 -5.12 -15.46 -11.20
C SER A 387 -6.24 -16.31 -11.81
N VAL A 388 -7.48 -15.83 -11.79
CA VAL A 388 -8.60 -16.47 -12.49
C VAL A 388 -8.30 -16.60 -13.99
N ARG A 389 -7.80 -15.54 -14.63
CA ARG A 389 -7.40 -15.57 -16.05
C ARG A 389 -6.33 -16.62 -16.32
N TYR A 390 -5.33 -16.72 -15.44
CA TYR A 390 -4.32 -17.78 -15.53
C TYR A 390 -4.97 -19.17 -15.50
N HIS A 391 -5.86 -19.43 -14.55
CA HIS A 391 -6.50 -20.74 -14.42
C HIS A 391 -7.44 -21.07 -15.59
N LEU A 392 -8.16 -20.09 -16.13
CA LEU A 392 -8.99 -20.23 -17.33
C LEU A 392 -8.15 -20.63 -18.55
N VAL A 393 -7.01 -19.98 -18.77
CA VAL A 393 -6.10 -20.30 -19.89
C VAL A 393 -5.50 -21.70 -19.74
N ASN A 394 -5.17 -22.10 -18.49
CA ASN A 394 -4.53 -23.39 -18.20
C ASN A 394 -5.51 -24.53 -17.91
N ASN A 395 -6.83 -24.27 -17.97
CA ASN A 395 -7.89 -25.22 -17.65
C ASN A 395 -7.69 -25.92 -16.28
N THR A 396 -7.41 -25.12 -15.24
CA THR A 396 -7.23 -25.58 -13.86
C THR A 396 -8.32 -25.00 -12.94
N PRO A 397 -8.65 -25.65 -11.82
CA PRO A 397 -9.65 -25.14 -10.87
C PRO A 397 -9.23 -23.83 -10.20
N PHE A 398 -10.22 -23.02 -9.78
CA PHE A 398 -10.02 -21.73 -9.11
C PHE A 398 -11.15 -21.45 -8.09
N ASP A 399 -11.56 -22.47 -7.35
CA ASP A 399 -12.80 -22.46 -6.56
C ASP A 399 -12.77 -21.43 -5.42
N CYS A 400 -11.64 -21.26 -4.73
CA CYS A 400 -11.49 -20.21 -3.72
C CYS A 400 -11.47 -18.81 -4.35
N LEU A 401 -10.84 -18.62 -5.51
CA LEU A 401 -10.87 -17.35 -6.24
C LEU A 401 -12.30 -17.00 -6.68
N ALA A 402 -13.05 -17.95 -7.22
CA ALA A 402 -14.47 -17.76 -7.57
C ALA A 402 -15.31 -17.40 -6.34
N LEU A 403 -15.08 -18.07 -5.20
CA LEU A 403 -15.72 -17.73 -3.94
C LEU A 403 -15.34 -16.32 -3.44
N GLY A 404 -14.08 -15.92 -3.55
CA GLY A 404 -13.62 -14.58 -3.18
C GLY A 404 -14.30 -13.48 -4.00
N VAL A 405 -14.45 -13.68 -5.32
CA VAL A 405 -15.19 -12.76 -6.20
C VAL A 405 -16.67 -12.73 -5.83
N ALA A 406 -17.29 -13.90 -5.61
CA ALA A 406 -18.68 -13.99 -5.19
C ALA A 406 -18.92 -13.32 -3.83
N ALA A 407 -17.98 -13.43 -2.90
CA ALA A 407 -18.04 -12.77 -1.59
C ALA A 407 -17.98 -11.25 -1.72
N TRP A 408 -17.14 -10.71 -2.61
CA TRP A 408 -17.17 -9.28 -2.93
C TRP A 408 -18.53 -8.87 -3.48
N MET A 409 -19.10 -9.62 -4.45
CA MET A 409 -20.42 -9.32 -5.00
C MET A 409 -21.53 -9.34 -3.94
N ARG A 410 -21.47 -10.30 -3.01
CA ARG A 410 -22.41 -10.43 -1.89
C ARG A 410 -22.22 -9.30 -0.87
N TYR A 411 -20.99 -8.85 -0.62
CA TYR A 411 -20.65 -7.74 0.26
C TYR A 411 -21.15 -6.40 -0.30
N VAL A 412 -20.87 -6.09 -1.57
CA VAL A 412 -21.31 -4.82 -2.20
C VAL A 412 -22.82 -4.75 -2.42
N SER A 413 -23.53 -5.88 -2.27
CA SER A 413 -24.99 -5.92 -2.22
C SER A 413 -25.58 -5.30 -0.95
N GLY A 414 -24.76 -4.93 0.04
CA GLY A 414 -25.12 -3.97 1.08
C GLY A 414 -25.75 -4.54 2.34
N ILE A 415 -25.91 -5.87 2.47
CA ILE A 415 -26.52 -6.51 3.65
C ILE A 415 -25.65 -7.70 4.10
N ASP A 416 -25.33 -7.85 5.39
CA ASP A 416 -24.54 -8.99 5.91
C ASP A 416 -25.38 -10.27 6.13
N ASP A 417 -24.78 -11.36 6.60
CA ASP A 417 -25.52 -12.62 6.87
C ASP A 417 -26.46 -12.52 8.07
N ASN A 418 -26.32 -11.49 8.90
CA ASN A 418 -27.20 -11.20 10.04
C ASN A 418 -28.33 -10.20 9.65
N GLY A 419 -28.42 -9.80 8.38
CA GLY A 419 -29.43 -8.86 7.89
C GLY A 419 -29.14 -7.39 8.23
N LYS A 420 -27.90 -7.03 8.58
CA LYS A 420 -27.51 -5.64 8.86
C LYS A 420 -26.96 -4.96 7.61
N ASP A 421 -27.19 -3.65 7.52
CA ASP A 421 -26.65 -2.83 6.43
C ASP A 421 -25.12 -2.75 6.49
N ILE A 422 -24.52 -2.79 5.30
CA ILE A 422 -23.08 -2.64 5.08
C ILE A 422 -22.82 -1.27 4.47
N GLU A 423 -21.98 -0.47 5.12
CA GLU A 423 -21.42 0.73 4.50
C GLU A 423 -20.35 0.32 3.47
N VAL A 424 -20.70 0.36 2.19
CA VAL A 424 -19.77 0.06 1.09
C VAL A 424 -18.94 1.30 0.79
N SER A 425 -17.67 1.30 1.21
CA SER A 425 -16.70 2.33 0.88
C SER A 425 -15.89 1.90 -0.35
N ASP A 426 -16.20 2.50 -1.50
CA ASP A 426 -15.56 2.22 -2.78
C ASP A 426 -15.71 3.46 -3.70
N PRO A 427 -14.74 3.79 -4.56
CA PRO A 427 -14.88 4.90 -5.51
C PRO A 427 -16.07 4.73 -6.48
N ALA A 428 -16.52 3.50 -6.73
CA ALA A 428 -17.68 3.19 -7.54
C ALA A 428 -18.95 2.89 -6.72
N ALA A 429 -19.02 3.31 -5.44
CA ALA A 429 -20.12 2.95 -4.53
C ALA A 429 -21.52 3.27 -5.07
N GLU A 430 -21.73 4.44 -5.69
CA GLU A 430 -23.04 4.79 -6.28
C GLU A 430 -23.40 3.89 -7.47
N GLN A 431 -22.43 3.59 -8.34
CA GLN A 431 -22.65 2.67 -9.47
C GLN A 431 -22.96 1.25 -8.98
N LEU A 432 -22.24 0.78 -7.97
CA LEU A 432 -22.49 -0.52 -7.34
C LEU A 432 -23.90 -0.58 -6.75
N LYS A 433 -24.32 0.47 -6.05
CA LYS A 433 -25.66 0.59 -5.47
C LYS A 433 -26.75 0.57 -6.54
N GLU A 434 -26.57 1.29 -7.65
CA GLU A 434 -27.50 1.30 -8.77
C GLU A 434 -27.64 -0.11 -9.41
N LEU A 435 -26.53 -0.78 -9.67
CA LEU A 435 -26.52 -2.15 -10.21
C LEU A 435 -27.23 -3.12 -9.27
N VAL A 436 -26.99 -2.99 -7.96
CA VAL A 436 -27.62 -3.80 -6.92
C VAL A 436 -29.12 -3.54 -6.85
N SER A 437 -29.57 -2.28 -6.87
CA SER A 437 -31.00 -1.94 -6.79
C SER A 437 -31.79 -2.37 -8.02
N ASN A 438 -31.13 -2.43 -9.19
CA ASN A 438 -31.75 -2.77 -10.46
C ASN A 438 -31.66 -4.26 -10.82
N SER A 439 -31.11 -5.10 -9.93
CA SER A 439 -30.98 -6.54 -10.17
C SER A 439 -31.56 -7.37 -9.00
N PRO A 440 -32.36 -8.42 -9.29
CA PRO A 440 -32.79 -9.39 -8.27
C PRO A 440 -31.59 -10.09 -7.63
N ASP A 441 -31.72 -10.44 -6.34
CA ASP A 441 -30.66 -11.13 -5.57
C ASP A 441 -30.54 -12.62 -5.96
N ASN A 442 -30.05 -12.87 -7.18
CA ASN A 442 -29.84 -14.18 -7.78
C ASN A 442 -28.76 -14.09 -8.89
N GLU A 443 -28.77 -14.97 -9.88
CA GLU A 443 -27.87 -14.94 -11.04
C GLU A 443 -27.83 -13.56 -11.75
N GLU A 444 -28.95 -12.83 -11.79
CA GLU A 444 -29.01 -11.52 -12.42
C GLU A 444 -28.18 -10.46 -11.67
N ARG A 445 -28.04 -10.58 -10.34
CA ARG A 445 -27.12 -9.74 -9.54
C ARG A 445 -25.67 -9.96 -9.98
N VAL A 446 -25.29 -11.22 -10.18
CA VAL A 446 -23.93 -11.59 -10.62
C VAL A 446 -23.65 -11.01 -12.00
N LYS A 447 -24.58 -11.18 -12.96
CA LYS A 447 -24.46 -10.60 -14.31
C LYS A 447 -24.38 -9.07 -14.27
N ALA A 448 -25.20 -8.41 -13.46
CA ALA A 448 -25.20 -6.96 -13.33
C ALA A 448 -23.83 -6.44 -12.84
N LEU A 449 -23.26 -7.06 -11.80
CA LEU A 449 -21.95 -6.67 -11.27
C LEU A 449 -20.80 -7.01 -12.23
N LEU A 450 -20.88 -8.13 -12.96
CA LEU A 450 -19.91 -8.47 -14.00
C LEU A 450 -19.88 -7.48 -15.18
N SER A 451 -20.90 -6.63 -15.33
CA SER A 451 -20.92 -5.58 -16.36
C SER A 451 -19.92 -4.45 -16.11
N LEU A 452 -19.29 -4.39 -14.93
CA LEU A 452 -18.24 -3.44 -14.58
C LEU A 452 -16.94 -3.78 -15.33
N THR A 453 -16.86 -3.40 -16.60
CA THR A 453 -15.74 -3.73 -17.50
C THR A 453 -14.40 -3.18 -17.03
N HIS A 454 -14.38 -2.08 -16.27
CA HIS A 454 -13.16 -1.54 -15.67
C HIS A 454 -12.60 -2.43 -14.54
N VAL A 455 -13.41 -3.32 -13.97
CA VAL A 455 -12.99 -4.32 -12.97
C VAL A 455 -12.72 -5.67 -13.65
N PHE A 456 -13.72 -6.20 -14.36
CA PHE A 456 -13.69 -7.57 -14.87
C PHE A 456 -13.12 -7.73 -16.27
N GLY A 457 -12.94 -6.62 -17.00
CA GLY A 457 -12.65 -6.67 -18.43
C GLY A 457 -13.83 -7.20 -19.24
N ASN A 458 -13.62 -7.29 -20.57
CA ASN A 458 -14.59 -7.91 -21.48
C ASN A 458 -14.37 -9.42 -21.61
N ASP A 459 -13.25 -9.94 -21.10
CA ASP A 459 -12.87 -11.34 -21.18
C ASP A 459 -13.63 -12.18 -20.14
N LEU A 460 -13.60 -11.78 -18.86
CA LEU A 460 -14.26 -12.53 -17.79
C LEU A 460 -15.79 -12.42 -17.87
N SER A 461 -16.31 -11.24 -18.21
CA SER A 461 -17.76 -11.00 -18.36
C SER A 461 -18.41 -11.80 -19.49
N ASN A 462 -17.62 -12.35 -20.42
CA ASN A 462 -18.09 -13.21 -21.50
C ASN A 462 -17.68 -14.68 -21.33
N ASN A 463 -16.94 -15.03 -20.27
CA ASN A 463 -16.48 -16.39 -20.03
C ASN A 463 -17.54 -17.21 -19.26
N GLN A 464 -18.24 -18.12 -19.96
CA GLN A 464 -19.34 -18.90 -19.38
C GLN A 464 -18.91 -19.76 -18.19
N TYR A 465 -17.71 -20.34 -18.23
CA TYR A 465 -17.23 -21.17 -17.12
C TYR A 465 -17.01 -20.33 -15.85
N PHE A 466 -16.36 -19.17 -15.98
CA PHE A 466 -16.19 -18.24 -14.89
C PHE A 466 -17.53 -17.76 -14.31
N ILE A 467 -18.47 -17.35 -15.17
CA ILE A 467 -19.81 -16.91 -14.75
C ILE A 467 -20.51 -17.98 -13.93
N ILE A 468 -20.48 -19.24 -14.39
CA ILE A 468 -21.09 -20.37 -13.67
C ILE A 468 -20.44 -20.58 -12.31
N GLN A 469 -19.10 -20.57 -12.21
CA GLN A 469 -18.40 -20.79 -10.94
C GLN A 469 -18.71 -19.69 -9.92
N VAL A 470 -18.65 -18.42 -10.34
CA VAL A 470 -18.98 -17.28 -9.48
C VAL A 470 -20.46 -17.30 -9.09
N THR A 471 -21.36 -17.65 -10.01
CA THR A 471 -22.80 -17.73 -9.72
C THR A 471 -23.10 -18.82 -8.69
N ASN A 472 -22.51 -20.01 -8.83
CA ASN A 472 -22.70 -21.10 -7.88
C ASN A 472 -22.20 -20.72 -6.47
N ALA A 473 -21.03 -20.08 -6.39
CA ALA A 473 -20.50 -19.58 -5.13
C ALA A 473 -21.39 -18.48 -4.53
N TYR A 474 -21.87 -17.53 -5.35
CA TYR A 474 -22.76 -16.44 -4.92
C TYR A 474 -24.08 -16.97 -4.35
N LEU A 475 -24.72 -17.92 -5.05
CA LEU A 475 -25.96 -18.54 -4.59
C LEU A 475 -25.75 -19.33 -3.29
N SER A 476 -24.61 -20.03 -3.15
CA SER A 476 -24.27 -20.68 -1.87
C SER A 476 -24.13 -19.66 -0.74
N LEU A 477 -23.45 -18.53 -0.97
CA LEU A 477 -23.33 -17.45 0.01
C LEU A 477 -24.69 -16.87 0.40
N ARG A 478 -25.56 -16.60 -0.58
CA ARG A 478 -26.91 -16.07 -0.34
C ARG A 478 -27.77 -17.05 0.47
N ASP A 479 -27.75 -18.33 0.11
CA ASP A 479 -28.69 -19.33 0.65
C ASP A 479 -28.22 -19.96 1.96
N LYS A 480 -26.90 -20.04 2.19
CA LYS A 480 -26.30 -20.74 3.34
C LYS A 480 -25.47 -19.83 4.25
N GLY A 481 -25.13 -18.62 3.80
CA GLY A 481 -24.19 -17.73 4.47
C GLY A 481 -22.72 -18.09 4.22
N ALA A 482 -21.85 -17.15 4.57
CA ALA A 482 -20.41 -17.22 4.37
C ALA A 482 -19.76 -18.36 5.15
N LYS A 483 -20.07 -18.51 6.44
CA LYS A 483 -19.46 -19.56 7.28
C LYS A 483 -19.71 -20.96 6.73
N GLN A 484 -20.96 -21.28 6.40
CA GLN A 484 -21.32 -22.61 5.91
C GLN A 484 -20.74 -22.85 4.50
N THR A 485 -20.70 -21.83 3.64
CA THR A 485 -20.11 -21.93 2.31
C THR A 485 -18.60 -22.19 2.38
N VAL A 486 -17.87 -21.44 3.22
CA VAL A 486 -16.43 -21.65 3.45
C VAL A 486 -16.17 -23.03 4.04
N GLN A 487 -16.98 -23.49 5.00
CA GLN A 487 -16.86 -24.83 5.57
C GLN A 487 -17.02 -25.93 4.52
N GLN A 488 -18.06 -25.85 3.68
CA GLN A 488 -18.32 -26.83 2.63
C GLN A 488 -17.17 -26.90 1.61
N LEU A 489 -16.68 -25.74 1.19
CA LEU A 489 -15.55 -25.65 0.27
C LEU A 489 -14.26 -26.19 0.93
N ALA A 490 -13.97 -25.81 2.17
CA ALA A 490 -12.79 -26.29 2.89
C ALA A 490 -12.81 -27.82 3.10
N GLN A 491 -13.99 -28.43 3.20
CA GLN A 491 -14.15 -29.87 3.34
C GLN A 491 -13.94 -30.65 2.05
N SER A 492 -14.04 -30.01 0.87
CA SER A 492 -13.75 -30.66 -0.42
C SER A 492 -12.28 -30.72 -0.77
N PHE A 493 -11.41 -30.04 0.00
CA PHE A 493 -9.95 -30.00 -0.19
C PHE A 493 -9.19 -31.12 0.50
#